data_AF-A0A4Q5T3F8-F1
#
_entry.id   AF-A0A4Q5T3F8-F1
#
_cell.length_a   1.000
_cell.length_b   1.000
_cell.length_c   1.000
_cell.angle_alpha   90.00
_cell.angle_beta   90.00
_cell.angle_gamma   90.00
#
_symmetry.space_group_name_H-M   'P 1'
#
loop_
_entity.id
_entity.type
_entity.pdbx_description
1 polymer ?
#
loop_
_entity_poly.entity_id
_entity_poly.type
_entity_poly.pdbx_seq_one_letter_code
_entity_poly.pdbx_strand_id
1 'polypeptide(L)'
;RAVTVLPVGSDGVVNLNAARAAIGPGTGLVAAMLVNNEIGVIQPVEALAELAKAAGALMLTDAVQGFGRVAIPDGVDLVAVSAHKVHGPKGVGALWVRDGVTLEPLLHGGGQEPGGRSGTLSPALCAGFGAAAALAKQRFGADRAHAAQLFRAGFQALGSAGWTLNGSRDERYPGNLNLRYPGVDVARLMSELRDIAFSAGSACASGSGRPSHVLQALGLSDAEARSSIRLGYGRYTTEEDLLDAIQRIDAAARAQRISA
;
A
#
# COMPACT_ATOMS: atom_id res chain seq x y z
N ARG A 1 15.45 16.65 -14.39
CA ARG A 1 16.26 16.24 -13.22
C ARG A 1 16.46 14.73 -13.30
N ALA A 2 17.63 14.20 -12.94
CA ALA A 2 17.85 12.75 -12.93
C ALA A 2 16.93 12.09 -11.88
N VAL A 3 16.39 10.91 -12.20
CA VAL A 3 15.56 10.12 -11.30
C VAL A 3 16.25 8.77 -11.09
N THR A 4 16.42 8.40 -9.83
CA THR A 4 16.97 7.11 -9.44
C THR A 4 15.87 6.31 -8.75
N VAL A 5 15.54 5.13 -9.29
CA VAL A 5 14.61 4.20 -8.65
C VAL A 5 15.43 3.24 -7.80
N LEU A 6 15.22 3.29 -6.48
CA LEU A 6 15.93 2.41 -5.55
C LEU A 6 15.41 0.97 -5.68
N PRO A 7 16.31 -0.04 -5.70
CA PRO A 7 15.89 -1.42 -5.70
C PRO A 7 15.32 -1.82 -4.33
N VAL A 8 14.43 -2.81 -4.34
CA VAL A 8 13.93 -3.50 -3.15
C VAL A 8 14.50 -4.92 -3.09
N GLY A 9 14.51 -5.52 -1.90
CA GLY A 9 14.80 -6.94 -1.73
C GLY A 9 13.65 -7.82 -2.20
N SER A 10 13.87 -9.14 -2.14
CA SER A 10 12.82 -10.14 -2.36
C SER A 10 11.74 -10.14 -1.26
N ASP A 11 12.00 -9.43 -0.16
CA ASP A 11 11.07 -9.10 0.90
C ASP A 11 10.29 -7.80 0.62
N GLY A 12 10.59 -7.10 -0.47
CA GLY A 12 9.94 -5.85 -0.87
C GLY A 12 10.37 -4.63 -0.05
N VAL A 13 11.36 -4.75 0.84
CA VAL A 13 11.91 -3.63 1.60
C VAL A 13 13.01 -2.95 0.77
N VAL A 14 13.05 -1.62 0.75
CA VAL A 14 14.07 -0.85 0.04
C VAL A 14 15.48 -1.20 0.53
N ASN A 15 16.42 -1.33 -0.40
CA ASN A 15 17.81 -1.58 -0.05
C ASN A 15 18.46 -0.29 0.50
N LEU A 16 18.64 -0.22 1.83
CA LEU A 16 19.23 0.95 2.49
C LEU A 16 20.71 1.20 2.13
N ASN A 17 21.46 0.19 1.68
CA ASN A 17 22.82 0.40 1.19
C ASN A 17 22.82 1.07 -0.18
N ALA A 18 21.91 0.67 -1.06
CA ALA A 18 21.69 1.35 -2.34
C ALA A 18 21.17 2.78 -2.12
N ALA A 19 20.28 2.98 -1.14
CA ALA A 19 19.80 4.31 -0.75
C ALA A 19 20.96 5.20 -0.28
N ARG A 20 21.82 4.71 0.61
CA ARG A 20 23.03 5.43 1.08
C ARG A 20 23.98 5.83 -0.05
N ALA A 21 24.12 4.98 -1.07
CA ALA A 21 24.97 5.28 -2.20
C ALA A 21 24.36 6.30 -3.17
N ALA A 22 23.03 6.33 -3.29
CA ALA A 22 22.31 7.15 -4.26
C ALA A 22 21.86 8.53 -3.71
N ILE A 23 21.64 8.63 -2.40
CA ILE A 23 21.19 9.85 -1.72
C ILE A 23 22.43 10.61 -1.24
N GLY A 24 22.70 11.77 -1.84
CA GLY A 24 23.89 12.56 -1.55
C GLY A 24 23.77 14.01 -1.99
N PRO A 25 24.88 14.78 -1.98
CA PRO A 25 24.85 16.18 -2.39
C PRO A 25 24.23 16.37 -3.78
N GLY A 26 23.23 17.25 -3.86
CA GLY A 26 22.47 17.52 -5.09
C GLY A 26 21.18 16.70 -5.23
N THR A 27 20.90 15.74 -4.34
CA THR A 27 19.56 15.16 -4.21
C THR A 27 18.59 16.23 -3.72
N GLY A 28 17.53 16.50 -4.48
CA GLY A 28 16.52 17.50 -4.10
C GLY A 28 15.32 16.93 -3.34
N LEU A 29 14.97 15.67 -3.61
CA LEU A 29 13.81 14.99 -3.02
C LEU A 29 14.08 13.50 -2.96
N VAL A 30 13.79 12.89 -1.82
CA VAL A 30 13.64 11.45 -1.63
C VAL A 30 12.15 11.20 -1.46
N ALA A 31 11.61 10.21 -2.19
CA ALA A 31 10.19 9.88 -2.14
C ALA A 31 10.02 8.37 -1.92
N ALA A 32 9.25 7.99 -0.90
CA ALA A 32 8.94 6.59 -0.63
C ALA A 32 7.53 6.42 -0.08
N MET A 33 6.85 5.36 -0.51
CA MET A 33 5.59 4.98 0.14
C MET A 33 5.85 4.44 1.54
N LEU A 34 4.97 4.77 2.48
CA LEU A 34 5.05 4.26 3.85
C LEU A 34 4.63 2.79 3.93
N VAL A 35 3.55 2.43 3.22
CA VAL A 35 3.04 1.06 3.11
C VAL A 35 2.77 0.76 1.65
N ASN A 36 3.35 -0.31 1.13
CA ASN A 36 3.07 -0.73 -0.24
C ASN A 36 1.61 -1.17 -0.38
N ASN A 37 0.89 -0.58 -1.34
CA ASN A 37 -0.53 -0.86 -1.56
C ASN A 37 -0.81 -2.28 -2.05
N GLU A 38 0.17 -2.95 -2.64
CA GLU A 38 0.03 -4.26 -3.25
C GLU A 38 0.43 -5.37 -2.29
N ILE A 39 1.66 -5.30 -1.77
CA ILE A 39 2.23 -6.32 -0.87
C ILE A 39 2.15 -5.95 0.61
N GLY A 40 1.64 -4.77 0.99
CA GLY A 40 1.45 -4.41 2.40
C GLY A 40 2.74 -4.17 3.18
N VAL A 41 3.91 -4.29 2.55
CA VAL A 41 5.22 -4.09 3.19
C VAL A 41 5.38 -2.64 3.63
N ILE A 42 5.81 -2.46 4.88
CA ILE A 42 6.12 -1.16 5.48
C ILE A 42 7.56 -0.82 5.11
N GLN A 43 7.79 0.37 4.56
CA GLN A 43 9.14 0.83 4.22
C GLN A 43 9.81 1.52 5.43
N PRO A 44 11.14 1.47 5.55
CA PRO A 44 11.91 2.15 6.61
C PRO A 44 12.02 3.65 6.32
N VAL A 45 10.88 4.35 6.29
CA VAL A 45 10.77 5.77 5.91
C VAL A 45 11.57 6.68 6.85
N GLU A 46 11.64 6.36 8.14
CA GLU A 46 12.47 7.12 9.10
C GLU A 46 13.96 7.08 8.71
N ALA A 47 14.48 5.89 8.35
CA ALA A 47 15.87 5.76 7.92
C ALA A 47 16.13 6.51 6.59
N LEU A 48 15.16 6.51 5.67
CA LEU A 48 15.25 7.29 4.44
C LEU A 48 15.19 8.80 4.69
N ALA A 49 14.38 9.24 5.65
CA ALA A 49 14.28 10.63 6.06
C ALA A 49 15.62 11.13 6.63
N GLU A 50 16.28 10.35 7.47
CA GLU A 50 17.61 10.69 8.00
C GLU A 50 18.67 10.79 6.88
N LEU A 51 18.62 9.90 5.89
CA LEU A 51 19.50 10.00 4.71
C LEU A 51 19.20 11.25 3.87
N ALA A 52 17.93 11.55 3.64
CA ALA A 52 17.50 12.73 2.89
C ALA A 52 17.99 14.02 3.60
N LYS A 53 17.74 14.11 4.91
CA LYS A 53 18.19 15.22 5.76
C LYS A 53 19.70 15.40 5.74
N ALA A 54 20.47 14.32 5.85
CA ALA A 54 21.94 14.37 5.77
C ALA A 54 22.45 14.89 4.41
N ALA A 55 21.69 14.66 3.33
CA ALA A 55 22.00 15.15 1.99
C ALA A 55 21.45 16.57 1.70
N GLY A 56 20.68 17.16 2.62
CA GLY A 56 19.98 18.43 2.39
C GLY A 56 18.76 18.30 1.46
N ALA A 57 18.24 17.09 1.26
CA ALA A 57 17.08 16.79 0.45
C ALA A 57 15.79 16.82 1.28
N LEU A 58 14.66 17.07 0.61
CA LEU A 58 13.33 16.86 1.22
C LEU A 58 12.97 15.37 1.22
N MET A 59 12.13 14.95 2.16
CA MET A 59 11.53 13.62 2.23
C MET A 59 10.01 13.69 2.05
N LEU A 60 9.52 13.14 0.93
CA LEU A 60 8.11 12.88 0.69
C LEU A 60 7.77 11.44 1.05
N THR A 61 6.74 11.25 1.86
CA THR A 61 6.12 9.94 2.03
C THR A 61 4.71 9.87 1.46
N ASP A 62 4.48 8.85 0.63
CA ASP A 62 3.11 8.44 0.29
C ASP A 62 2.57 7.58 1.44
N ALA A 63 1.77 8.20 2.29
CA ALA A 63 1.11 7.56 3.41
C ALA A 63 -0.32 7.11 3.10
N VAL A 64 -0.73 7.05 1.83
CA VAL A 64 -2.13 6.72 1.44
C VAL A 64 -2.59 5.37 2.02
N GLN A 65 -1.70 4.39 2.11
CA GLN A 65 -2.01 3.08 2.73
C GLN A 65 -1.56 2.96 4.19
N GLY A 66 -0.81 3.93 4.71
CA GLY A 66 -0.29 3.93 6.07
C GLY A 66 -1.03 4.84 7.06
N PHE A 67 -1.64 5.94 6.58
CA PHE A 67 -2.38 6.89 7.40
C PHE A 67 -3.53 6.20 8.14
N GLY A 68 -3.58 6.38 9.46
CA GLY A 68 -4.56 5.73 10.34
C GLY A 68 -4.31 4.23 10.61
N ARG A 69 -3.16 3.68 10.16
CA ARG A 69 -2.85 2.23 10.24
C ARG A 69 -1.47 1.94 10.82
N VAL A 70 -0.48 2.75 10.47
CA VAL A 70 0.88 2.74 11.03
C VAL A 70 1.27 4.16 11.43
N ALA A 71 2.25 4.28 12.31
CA ALA A 71 2.80 5.58 12.66
C ALA A 71 3.45 6.20 11.41
N ILE A 72 3.20 7.49 11.19
CA ILE A 72 3.92 8.26 10.17
C ILE A 72 5.18 8.78 10.87
N PRO A 73 6.38 8.53 10.31
CA PRO A 73 7.61 8.97 10.95
C PRO A 73 7.73 10.50 10.99
N ASP A 74 8.33 11.04 12.05
CA ASP A 74 8.40 12.50 12.27
C ASP A 74 9.41 13.19 11.34
N GLY A 75 10.41 12.45 10.82
CA GLY A 75 11.47 13.00 9.97
C GLY A 75 11.04 13.41 8.55
N VAL A 76 9.77 13.24 8.18
CA VAL A 76 9.27 13.53 6.83
C VAL A 76 8.91 15.01 6.64
N ASP A 77 9.08 15.52 5.42
CA ASP A 77 8.78 16.91 5.07
C ASP A 77 7.41 17.06 4.41
N LEU A 78 6.98 16.01 3.70
CA LEU A 78 5.75 15.99 2.93
C LEU A 78 5.04 14.65 3.15
N VAL A 79 3.72 14.67 3.40
CA VAL A 79 2.93 13.45 3.61
C VAL A 79 1.67 13.49 2.75
N ALA A 80 1.58 12.59 1.78
CA ALA A 80 0.37 12.43 0.97
C ALA A 80 -0.61 11.45 1.64
N VAL A 81 -1.88 11.84 1.73
CA VAL A 81 -2.96 11.03 2.32
C VAL A 81 -4.23 11.09 1.48
N SER A 82 -5.07 10.05 1.58
CA SER A 82 -6.36 9.99 0.88
C SER A 82 -7.48 9.51 1.79
N ALA A 83 -8.61 10.21 1.79
CA ALA A 83 -9.71 9.98 2.72
C ALA A 83 -10.33 8.58 2.57
N HIS A 84 -10.55 8.13 1.34
CA HIS A 84 -11.21 6.85 1.07
C HIS A 84 -10.42 5.61 1.52
N LYS A 85 -9.15 5.78 1.94
CA LYS A 85 -8.34 4.70 2.54
C LYS A 85 -8.49 4.60 4.06
N VAL A 86 -9.09 5.62 4.69
CA VAL A 86 -9.45 5.67 6.10
C VAL A 86 -10.97 5.75 6.29
N HIS A 87 -11.73 5.17 5.35
CA HIS A 87 -13.21 5.14 5.34
C HIS A 87 -13.89 6.51 5.19
N GLY A 88 -13.15 7.53 4.72
CA GLY A 88 -13.73 8.80 4.30
C GLY A 88 -14.28 8.78 2.86
N PRO A 89 -14.79 9.92 2.37
CA PRO A 89 -15.34 10.01 1.02
C PRO A 89 -14.26 9.91 -0.06
N LYS A 90 -14.62 9.39 -1.23
CA LYS A 90 -13.78 9.49 -2.44
C LYS A 90 -13.76 10.93 -2.95
N GLY A 91 -12.72 11.29 -3.71
CA GLY A 91 -12.60 12.62 -4.32
C GLY A 91 -11.93 13.68 -3.44
N VAL A 92 -11.37 13.30 -2.29
CA VAL A 92 -10.59 14.19 -1.42
C VAL A 92 -9.37 13.48 -0.83
N GLY A 93 -8.30 14.24 -0.70
CA GLY A 93 -7.03 13.88 -0.07
C GLY A 93 -6.35 15.13 0.45
N ALA A 94 -5.17 14.98 1.03
CA ALA A 94 -4.36 16.09 1.51
C ALA A 94 -2.88 15.81 1.28
N LEU A 95 -2.11 16.89 1.14
CA LEU A 95 -0.67 16.88 1.25
C LEU A 95 -0.35 17.71 2.50
N TRP A 96 0.12 17.06 3.56
CA TRP A 96 0.70 17.79 4.67
C TRP A 96 2.11 18.24 4.27
N VAL A 97 2.43 19.49 4.60
CA VAL A 97 3.71 20.13 4.30
C VAL A 97 4.29 20.64 5.61
N ARG A 98 5.51 20.24 5.93
CA ARG A 98 6.22 20.72 7.13
C ARG A 98 6.43 22.22 7.06
N ASP A 99 6.29 22.89 8.21
CA ASP A 99 6.60 24.31 8.33
C ASP A 99 8.01 24.65 7.81
N GLY A 100 8.10 25.72 7.03
CA GLY A 100 9.34 26.16 6.38
C GLY A 100 9.63 25.51 5.03
N VAL A 101 8.83 24.52 4.58
CA VAL A 101 8.91 23.97 3.22
C VAL A 101 7.99 24.75 2.30
N THR A 102 8.57 25.32 1.24
CA THR A 102 7.82 26.04 0.20
C THR A 102 7.73 25.19 -1.06
N LEU A 103 6.53 25.03 -1.60
CA LEU A 103 6.27 24.34 -2.86
C LEU A 103 5.75 25.33 -3.91
N GLU A 104 6.12 25.10 -5.16
CA GLU A 104 5.47 25.79 -6.27
C GLU A 104 4.04 25.22 -6.47
N PRO A 105 3.02 26.09 -6.58
CA PRO A 105 1.65 25.66 -6.85
C PRO A 105 1.56 24.81 -8.13
N LEU A 106 0.96 23.62 -8.05
CA LEU A 106 0.57 22.87 -9.25
C LEU A 106 -0.74 23.42 -9.85
N LEU A 107 -1.66 23.88 -9.00
CA LEU A 107 -2.95 24.44 -9.39
C LEU A 107 -2.96 25.95 -9.08
N HIS A 108 -2.80 26.76 -10.14
CA HIS A 108 -2.82 28.21 -10.05
C HIS A 108 -4.25 28.78 -10.06
N GLY A 109 -4.44 29.97 -9.49
CA GLY A 109 -5.75 30.61 -9.36
C GLY A 109 -5.86 31.45 -8.08
N GLY A 110 -7.02 31.41 -7.44
CA GLY A 110 -7.39 32.30 -6.34
C GLY A 110 -6.70 32.03 -4.99
N GLY A 111 -5.75 31.11 -4.91
CA GLY A 111 -4.94 30.91 -3.69
C GLY A 111 -5.74 30.43 -2.47
N GLN A 112 -6.77 29.61 -2.69
CA GLN A 112 -7.68 29.15 -1.63
C GLN A 112 -6.96 28.42 -0.49
N GLU A 113 -5.98 27.57 -0.81
CA GLU A 113 -5.15 26.89 0.19
C GLU A 113 -3.77 27.57 0.30
N PRO A 114 -3.25 27.81 1.51
CA PRO A 114 -1.97 28.50 1.75
C PRO A 114 -0.76 27.90 1.03
N GLY A 115 -0.78 26.60 0.72
CA GLY A 115 0.28 25.87 0.02
C GLY A 115 0.17 25.85 -1.51
N GLY A 116 -0.71 26.66 -2.12
CA GLY A 116 -0.78 26.78 -3.57
C GLY A 116 -1.71 25.79 -4.26
N ARG A 117 -2.82 25.39 -3.62
CA ARG A 117 -3.87 24.60 -4.28
C ARG A 117 -5.09 25.47 -4.53
N SER A 118 -5.18 26.02 -5.75
CA SER A 118 -6.34 26.83 -6.14
C SER A 118 -7.58 25.97 -6.47
N GLY A 119 -8.74 26.61 -6.41
CA GLY A 119 -10.06 26.00 -6.62
C GLY A 119 -10.85 25.91 -5.32
N THR A 120 -12.14 26.24 -5.38
CA THR A 120 -13.05 26.21 -4.22
C THR A 120 -13.01 24.85 -3.54
N LEU A 121 -12.85 24.86 -2.22
CA LEU A 121 -12.91 23.65 -1.40
C LEU A 121 -14.33 23.08 -1.44
N SER A 122 -14.45 21.76 -1.26
CA SER A 122 -15.75 21.14 -1.00
C SER A 122 -15.89 20.96 0.51
N PRO A 123 -16.69 21.79 1.22
CA PRO A 123 -16.80 21.71 2.66
C PRO A 123 -17.30 20.33 3.13
N ALA A 124 -18.19 19.70 2.36
CA ALA A 124 -18.71 18.36 2.66
C ALA A 124 -17.61 17.28 2.59
N LEU A 125 -16.76 17.32 1.56
CA LEU A 125 -15.65 16.37 1.44
C LEU A 125 -14.58 16.63 2.52
N CYS A 126 -14.26 17.89 2.80
CA CYS A 126 -13.33 18.27 3.87
C CYS A 126 -13.83 17.80 5.24
N ALA A 127 -15.10 18.05 5.57
CA ALA A 127 -15.71 17.62 6.82
C ALA A 127 -15.76 16.09 6.94
N GLY A 128 -16.14 15.40 5.85
CA GLY A 128 -16.15 13.93 5.81
C GLY A 128 -14.75 13.33 5.98
N PHE A 129 -13.72 13.95 5.40
CA PHE A 129 -12.34 13.53 5.63
C PHE A 129 -11.90 13.78 7.08
N GLY A 130 -12.20 14.95 7.64
CA GLY A 130 -11.89 15.27 9.04
C GLY A 130 -12.53 14.26 10.01
N ALA A 131 -13.80 13.93 9.82
CA ALA A 131 -14.51 12.93 10.63
C ALA A 131 -13.88 11.53 10.50
N ALA A 132 -13.54 11.11 9.28
CA ALA A 132 -12.87 9.83 9.03
C ALA A 132 -11.49 9.76 9.69
N ALA A 133 -10.70 10.83 9.60
CA ALA A 133 -9.38 10.93 10.23
C ALA A 133 -9.47 10.90 11.76
N ALA A 134 -10.43 11.62 12.35
CA ALA A 134 -10.67 11.60 13.80
C ALA A 134 -11.03 10.19 14.29
N LEU A 135 -11.92 9.50 13.59
CA LEU A 135 -12.30 8.13 13.92
C LEU A 135 -11.14 7.14 13.72
N ALA A 136 -10.35 7.29 12.66
CA ALA A 136 -9.17 6.46 12.44
C ALA A 136 -8.14 6.65 13.56
N LYS A 137 -7.93 7.87 14.05
CA LYS A 137 -7.08 8.13 15.22
C LYS A 137 -7.62 7.46 16.49
N GLN A 138 -8.91 7.61 16.78
CA GLN A 138 -9.54 7.00 17.95
C GLN A 138 -9.44 5.47 17.93
N ARG A 139 -9.58 4.86 16.75
CA ARG A 139 -9.60 3.41 16.58
C ARG A 139 -8.24 2.79 16.22
N PHE A 140 -7.17 3.58 16.12
CA PHE A 140 -5.87 3.14 15.61
C PHE A 140 -5.40 1.81 16.20
N GLY A 141 -5.41 1.68 17.53
CA GLY A 141 -5.03 0.44 18.21
C GLY A 141 -6.00 -0.72 17.99
N ALA A 142 -7.31 -0.46 18.07
CA ALA A 142 -8.36 -1.48 17.93
C ALA A 142 -8.42 -2.04 16.49
N ASP A 143 -8.39 -1.16 15.48
CA ASP A 143 -8.41 -1.56 14.06
C ASP A 143 -7.11 -2.31 13.70
N ARG A 144 -5.95 -1.93 14.27
CA ARG A 144 -4.69 -2.66 14.09
C ARG A 144 -4.72 -4.05 14.75
N ALA A 145 -5.26 -4.16 15.96
CA ALA A 145 -5.39 -5.44 16.66
C ALA A 145 -6.33 -6.39 15.92
N HIS A 146 -7.47 -5.89 15.44
CA HIS A 146 -8.42 -6.63 14.61
C HIS A 146 -7.76 -7.13 13.31
N ALA A 147 -7.07 -6.25 12.59
CA ALA A 147 -6.35 -6.64 11.38
C ALA A 147 -5.27 -7.71 11.65
N ALA A 148 -4.57 -7.63 12.79
CA ALA A 148 -3.56 -8.61 13.19
C ALA A 148 -4.17 -9.99 13.52
N GLN A 149 -5.36 -10.02 14.12
CA GLN A 149 -6.11 -11.27 14.32
C GLN A 149 -6.47 -11.91 12.98
N LEU A 150 -7.09 -11.13 12.08
CA LEU A 150 -7.45 -11.58 10.74
C LEU A 150 -6.23 -12.06 9.93
N PHE A 151 -5.11 -11.33 10.00
CA PHE A 151 -3.86 -11.73 9.35
C PHE A 151 -3.39 -13.10 9.82
N ARG A 152 -3.37 -13.35 11.12
CA ARG A 152 -2.96 -14.64 11.68
C ARG A 152 -3.85 -15.77 11.21
N ALA A 153 -5.17 -15.59 11.27
CA ALA A 153 -6.15 -16.59 10.82
C ALA A 153 -5.98 -16.89 9.32
N GLY A 154 -5.97 -15.85 8.47
CA GLY A 154 -5.86 -16.02 7.02
C GLY A 154 -4.49 -16.55 6.57
N PHE A 155 -3.40 -16.09 7.18
CA PHE A 155 -2.05 -16.57 6.88
C PHE A 155 -1.87 -18.04 7.25
N GLN A 156 -2.39 -18.48 8.40
CA GLN A 156 -2.35 -19.88 8.80
C GLN A 156 -3.13 -20.76 7.83
N ALA A 157 -4.35 -20.35 7.46
CA ALA A 157 -5.20 -21.10 6.54
C ALA A 157 -4.53 -21.27 5.15
N LEU A 158 -4.13 -20.18 4.52
CA LEU A 158 -3.52 -20.20 3.17
C LEU A 158 -2.12 -20.83 3.16
N GLY A 159 -1.32 -20.62 4.22
CA GLY A 159 0.01 -21.22 4.35
C GLY A 159 -0.06 -22.75 4.42
N SER A 160 -1.01 -23.29 5.19
CA SER A 160 -1.25 -24.75 5.25
C SER A 160 -1.71 -25.33 3.90
N ALA A 161 -2.29 -24.49 3.04
CA ALA A 161 -2.76 -24.87 1.73
C ALA A 161 -1.70 -24.77 0.60
N GLY A 162 -0.48 -24.31 0.90
CA GLY A 162 0.61 -24.23 -0.07
C GLY A 162 0.70 -22.90 -0.83
N TRP A 163 0.01 -21.86 -0.35
CA TRP A 163 0.18 -20.49 -0.85
C TRP A 163 1.45 -19.87 -0.28
N THR A 164 2.17 -19.10 -1.10
CA THR A 164 3.41 -18.42 -0.69
C THR A 164 3.20 -16.92 -0.57
N LEU A 165 3.60 -16.32 0.55
CA LEU A 165 3.51 -14.88 0.77
C LEU A 165 4.52 -14.13 -0.12
N ASN A 166 4.09 -13.01 -0.68
CA ASN A 166 4.92 -12.09 -1.45
C ASN A 166 5.30 -10.89 -0.56
N GLY A 167 6.60 -10.69 -0.35
CA GLY A 167 7.17 -9.65 0.52
C GLY A 167 7.27 -10.06 1.99
N SER A 168 7.83 -9.16 2.80
CA SER A 168 8.10 -9.40 4.22
C SER A 168 6.83 -9.75 4.99
N ARG A 169 6.96 -10.69 5.93
CA ARG A 169 5.92 -11.01 6.91
C ARG A 169 5.95 -10.04 8.09
N ASP A 170 7.15 -9.66 8.53
CA ASP A 170 7.35 -8.92 9.77
C ASP A 170 7.21 -7.41 9.54
N GLU A 171 7.76 -6.90 8.43
CA GLU A 171 7.65 -5.50 8.02
C GLU A 171 6.39 -5.28 7.21
N ARG A 172 5.21 -5.54 7.78
CA ARG A 172 3.94 -5.54 7.05
C ARG A 172 2.79 -4.94 7.84
N TYR A 173 1.92 -4.21 7.13
CA TYR A 173 0.60 -3.87 7.65
C TYR A 173 -0.32 -5.10 7.60
N PRO A 174 -0.87 -5.57 8.73
CA PRO A 174 -1.59 -6.85 8.80
C PRO A 174 -2.91 -6.87 8.03
N GLY A 175 -3.47 -5.74 7.60
CA GLY A 175 -4.68 -5.71 6.77
C GLY A 175 -4.45 -6.06 5.29
N ASN A 176 -3.31 -6.67 4.95
CA ASN A 176 -2.93 -7.06 3.59
C ASN A 176 -2.30 -8.46 3.57
N LEU A 177 -2.85 -9.34 2.74
CA LEU A 177 -2.23 -10.59 2.34
C LEU A 177 -2.04 -10.57 0.83
N ASN A 178 -0.79 -10.60 0.37
CA ASN A 178 -0.46 -10.81 -1.03
C ASN A 178 0.25 -12.16 -1.15
N LEU A 179 -0.39 -13.10 -1.83
CA LEU A 179 0.03 -14.49 -1.86
C LEU A 179 -0.02 -15.02 -3.30
N ARG A 180 0.84 -15.98 -3.60
CA ARG A 180 0.87 -16.68 -4.89
C ARG A 180 0.64 -18.17 -4.73
N TYR A 181 -0.01 -18.76 -5.74
CA TYR A 181 -0.20 -20.20 -5.83
C TYR A 181 0.17 -20.69 -7.24
N PRO A 182 1.21 -21.54 -7.39
CA PRO A 182 1.74 -21.88 -8.71
C PRO A 182 0.68 -22.39 -9.70
N GLY A 183 0.73 -21.89 -10.93
CA GLY A 183 -0.13 -22.37 -12.02
C GLY A 183 -1.61 -21.98 -11.94
N VAL A 184 -2.01 -21.12 -10.99
CA VAL A 184 -3.40 -20.65 -10.91
C VAL A 184 -3.67 -19.53 -11.91
N ASP A 185 -4.78 -19.62 -12.62
CA ASP A 185 -5.35 -18.53 -13.40
C ASP A 185 -6.25 -17.67 -12.50
N VAL A 186 -5.71 -16.52 -12.08
CA VAL A 186 -6.40 -15.58 -11.21
C VAL A 186 -7.63 -14.95 -11.89
N ALA A 187 -7.61 -14.74 -13.20
CA ALA A 187 -8.77 -14.20 -13.90
C ALA A 187 -9.94 -15.20 -13.87
N ARG A 188 -9.63 -16.49 -14.02
CA ARG A 188 -10.61 -17.57 -13.82
C ARG A 188 -11.12 -17.62 -12.38
N LEU A 189 -10.26 -17.51 -11.37
CA LEU A 189 -10.70 -17.44 -9.97
C LEU A 189 -11.71 -16.31 -9.73
N MET A 190 -11.40 -15.11 -10.24
CA MET A 190 -12.29 -13.95 -10.10
C MET A 190 -13.63 -14.15 -10.85
N SER A 191 -13.62 -14.89 -11.96
CA SER A 191 -14.83 -15.22 -12.72
C SER A 191 -15.72 -16.26 -12.02
N GLU A 192 -15.11 -17.22 -11.31
CA GLU A 192 -15.81 -18.26 -10.56
C GLU A 192 -16.35 -17.72 -9.22
N LEU A 193 -15.63 -16.80 -8.58
CA LEU A 193 -15.91 -16.27 -7.23
C LEU A 193 -16.44 -14.83 -7.27
N ARG A 194 -17.51 -14.59 -8.04
CA ARG A 194 -18.04 -13.23 -8.30
C ARG A 194 -18.61 -12.51 -7.07
N ASP A 195 -18.93 -13.25 -6.03
CA ASP A 195 -19.43 -12.75 -4.75
C ASP A 195 -18.32 -12.44 -3.74
N ILE A 196 -17.05 -12.75 -4.07
CA ILE A 196 -15.88 -12.45 -3.24
C ILE A 196 -15.04 -11.36 -3.92
N ALA A 197 -14.88 -10.22 -3.26
CA ALA A 197 -14.06 -9.13 -3.77
C ALA A 197 -12.58 -9.30 -3.37
N PHE A 198 -11.72 -9.60 -4.33
CA PHE A 198 -10.26 -9.59 -4.19
C PHE A 198 -9.59 -9.02 -5.44
N SER A 199 -8.29 -8.78 -5.37
CA SER A 199 -7.51 -8.23 -6.49
C SER A 199 -6.49 -9.24 -7.00
N ALA A 200 -6.23 -9.26 -8.31
CA ALA A 200 -5.03 -9.88 -8.84
C ALA A 200 -3.77 -9.11 -8.42
N GLY A 201 -2.60 -9.76 -8.36
CA GLY A 201 -1.31 -9.11 -8.16
C GLY A 201 -1.06 -8.02 -9.20
N SER A 202 -1.53 -8.22 -10.43
CA SER A 202 -1.48 -7.23 -11.51
C SER A 202 -2.60 -6.18 -11.48
N ALA A 203 -3.39 -6.02 -10.41
CA ALA A 203 -4.70 -5.34 -10.51
C ALA A 203 -4.68 -3.84 -10.90
N CYS A 204 -3.54 -3.14 -10.89
CA CYS A 204 -3.47 -1.81 -11.53
C CYS A 204 -3.25 -1.89 -13.06
N ALA A 205 -2.98 -3.07 -13.61
CA ALA A 205 -2.81 -3.40 -15.02
C ALA A 205 -4.07 -4.04 -15.62
N SER A 206 -5.26 -3.79 -15.06
CA SER A 206 -6.55 -4.37 -15.48
C SER A 206 -7.01 -4.01 -16.91
N GLY A 207 -6.12 -3.46 -17.74
CA GLY A 207 -6.31 -3.30 -19.19
C GLY A 207 -5.05 -3.50 -20.04
N SER A 208 -3.86 -3.67 -19.46
CA SER A 208 -2.61 -3.75 -20.23
C SER A 208 -2.01 -5.15 -20.34
N GLY A 209 -2.49 -6.12 -19.55
CA GLY A 209 -1.97 -7.49 -19.51
C GLY A 209 -0.52 -7.61 -19.00
N ARG A 210 0.07 -6.51 -18.54
CA ARG A 210 1.45 -6.47 -18.04
C ARG A 210 1.53 -7.04 -16.61
N PRO A 211 2.58 -7.82 -16.29
CA PRO A 211 2.84 -8.28 -14.94
C PRO A 211 2.99 -7.10 -13.96
N SER A 212 2.80 -7.36 -12.67
CA SER A 212 3.03 -6.35 -11.64
C SER A 212 4.50 -5.98 -11.56
N HIS A 213 4.81 -4.69 -11.77
CA HIS A 213 6.15 -4.15 -11.57
C HIS A 213 6.61 -4.29 -10.10
N VAL A 214 5.66 -4.28 -9.14
CA VAL A 214 5.97 -4.51 -7.73
C VAL A 214 6.48 -5.93 -7.58
N LEU A 215 5.71 -6.95 -8.00
CA LEU A 215 6.08 -8.36 -7.89
C LEU A 215 7.38 -8.68 -8.65
N GLN A 216 7.57 -8.12 -9.85
CA GLN A 216 8.83 -8.24 -10.60
C GLN A 216 10.01 -7.63 -9.83
N ALA A 217 9.82 -6.53 -9.10
CA ALA A 217 10.88 -5.93 -8.29
C ALA A 217 11.30 -6.81 -7.09
N LEU A 218 10.44 -7.73 -6.61
CA LEU A 218 10.85 -8.76 -5.63
C LEU A 218 11.60 -9.93 -6.29
N GLY A 219 11.75 -9.93 -7.62
CA GLY A 219 12.42 -10.99 -8.40
C GLY A 219 11.49 -12.11 -8.86
N LEU A 220 10.16 -11.93 -8.78
CA LEU A 220 9.21 -12.94 -9.27
C LEU A 220 9.19 -12.97 -10.79
N SER A 221 9.08 -14.17 -11.35
CA SER A 221 8.80 -14.37 -12.76
C SER A 221 7.40 -13.86 -13.14
N ASP A 222 7.17 -13.61 -14.43
CA ASP A 222 5.86 -13.22 -14.95
C ASP A 222 4.76 -14.24 -14.59
N ALA A 223 5.09 -15.53 -14.58
CA ALA A 223 4.15 -16.60 -14.21
C ALA A 223 3.78 -16.54 -12.71
N GLU A 224 4.75 -16.28 -11.84
CA GLU A 224 4.52 -16.10 -10.40
C GLU A 224 3.72 -14.82 -10.11
N ALA A 225 4.04 -13.72 -10.80
CA ALA A 225 3.31 -12.48 -10.66
C ALA A 225 1.84 -12.60 -11.09
N ARG A 226 1.56 -13.35 -12.17
CA ARG A 226 0.19 -13.60 -12.67
C ARG A 226 -0.61 -14.55 -11.79
N SER A 227 0.06 -15.42 -11.05
CA SER A 227 -0.56 -16.38 -10.11
C SER A 227 -0.70 -15.83 -8.68
N SER A 228 -0.53 -14.50 -8.51
CA SER A 228 -0.66 -13.82 -7.23
C SER A 228 -2.03 -13.16 -7.06
N ILE A 229 -2.58 -13.22 -5.85
CA ILE A 229 -3.78 -12.50 -5.43
C ILE A 229 -3.45 -11.58 -4.24
N ARG A 230 -4.27 -10.55 -4.06
CA ARG A 230 -4.25 -9.66 -2.90
C ARG A 230 -5.61 -9.66 -2.21
N LEU A 231 -5.61 -10.07 -0.95
CA LEU A 231 -6.72 -9.93 -0.02
C LEU A 231 -6.48 -8.69 0.83
N GLY A 232 -7.45 -7.78 0.83
CA GLY A 232 -7.48 -6.60 1.68
C GLY A 232 -8.72 -6.64 2.56
N TYR A 233 -8.53 -6.47 3.85
CA TYR A 233 -9.60 -6.51 4.85
C TYR A 233 -9.39 -5.40 5.87
N GLY A 234 -10.44 -5.09 6.62
CA GLY A 234 -10.41 -3.95 7.53
C GLY A 234 -11.47 -4.02 8.61
N ARG A 235 -11.87 -2.85 9.10
CA ARG A 235 -12.74 -2.67 10.28
C ARG A 235 -14.01 -3.53 10.28
N TYR A 236 -14.59 -3.76 9.10
CA TYR A 236 -15.89 -4.42 8.95
C TYR A 236 -15.80 -5.87 8.47
N THR A 237 -14.60 -6.38 8.22
CA THR A 237 -14.41 -7.79 7.84
C THR A 237 -14.44 -8.64 9.10
N THR A 238 -15.28 -9.68 9.13
CA THR A 238 -15.25 -10.67 10.21
C THR A 238 -14.25 -11.78 9.92
N GLU A 239 -13.85 -12.53 10.95
CA GLU A 239 -12.99 -13.70 10.76
C GLU A 239 -13.70 -14.79 9.96
N GLU A 240 -15.01 -14.97 10.18
CA GLU A 240 -15.85 -15.90 9.43
C GLU A 240 -15.87 -15.56 7.92
N ASP A 241 -16.15 -14.31 7.56
CA ASP A 241 -16.14 -13.87 6.16
C ASP A 241 -14.78 -14.13 5.49
N LEU A 242 -13.69 -13.84 6.21
CA LEU A 242 -12.34 -14.02 5.69
C LEU A 242 -12.01 -15.50 5.47
N LEU A 243 -12.35 -16.37 6.43
CA LEU A 243 -12.05 -17.79 6.35
C LEU A 243 -12.92 -18.51 5.32
N ASP A 244 -14.21 -18.18 5.21
CA ASP A 244 -15.08 -18.68 4.14
C ASP A 244 -14.52 -18.30 2.76
N ALA A 245 -14.17 -17.03 2.57
CA ALA A 245 -13.60 -16.56 1.32
C ALA A 245 -12.29 -17.30 0.97
N ILE A 246 -11.41 -17.48 1.95
CA ILE A 246 -10.14 -18.20 1.79
C ILE A 246 -10.37 -19.66 1.40
N GLN A 247 -11.29 -20.35 2.07
CA GLN A 247 -11.60 -21.75 1.78
C GLN A 247 -12.10 -21.92 0.34
N ARG A 248 -12.98 -21.02 -0.10
CA ARG A 248 -13.53 -21.04 -1.47
C ARG A 248 -12.49 -20.69 -2.53
N ILE A 249 -11.62 -19.72 -2.25
CA ILE A 249 -10.47 -19.38 -3.10
C ILE A 249 -9.52 -20.57 -3.25
N ASP A 250 -9.16 -21.22 -2.15
CA ASP A 250 -8.26 -22.37 -2.18
C ASP A 250 -8.86 -23.56 -2.93
N ALA A 251 -10.13 -23.86 -2.67
CA ALA A 251 -10.85 -24.93 -3.37
C ALA A 251 -10.89 -24.69 -4.89
N ALA A 252 -11.21 -23.47 -5.33
CA ALA A 252 -11.21 -23.10 -6.74
C ALA A 252 -9.80 -23.19 -7.36
N ALA A 253 -8.77 -22.72 -6.66
CA ALA A 253 -7.38 -22.80 -7.12
C ALA A 253 -6.89 -24.24 -7.30
N ARG A 254 -7.28 -25.14 -6.39
CA ARG A 254 -6.97 -26.58 -6.50
C ARG A 254 -7.71 -27.25 -7.65
N ALA A 255 -8.98 -26.92 -7.86
CA ALA A 255 -9.77 -27.48 -8.96
C ALA A 255 -9.17 -27.19 -10.34
N GLN A 256 -8.55 -26.01 -10.51
CA GLN A 256 -7.86 -25.66 -11.76
C GLN A 256 -6.67 -26.59 -12.07
N ARG A 257 -5.95 -27.10 -11.07
CA ARG A 257 -4.82 -28.02 -11.28
C ARG A 257 -5.24 -29.45 -11.61
N ILE A 258 -6.44 -29.87 -11.22
CA ILE A 258 -6.97 -31.21 -11.55
C ILE A 258 -7.41 -31.24 -13.02
N SER A 259 -7.81 -30.10 -13.58
CA SER A 259 -8.28 -29.97 -14.97
C SER A 259 -7.18 -29.66 -16.00
N ALA A 260 -5.92 -29.54 -15.58
CA ALA A 260 -4.77 -29.24 -16.42
C ALA A 260 -3.88 -30.49 -16.58
#